data_AF-A0A1M5LZI1-F1
#
_entry.id   AF-A0A1M5LZI1-F1
#
_cell.length_a   1.000
_cell.length_b   1.000
_cell.length_c   1.000
_cell.angle_alpha   90.00
_cell.angle_beta   90.00
_cell.angle_gamma   90.00
#
_symmetry.space_group_name_H-M   'P 1'
#
loop_
_entity.id
_entity.type
_entity.pdbx_description
1 polymer ?
#
loop_
_entity_poly.entity_id
_entity_poly.type
_entity_poly.pdbx_seq_one_letter_code
_entity_poly.pdbx_strand_id
1 'polypeptide(L)'
;MKSTIENTVEFVKEKLKGAEAGHDWYHIERVWKLSKKIAATENCSQEVVELSALLHDIADPKFHNGDETIAPKIAREFLESQNVPEEVIEKVLFIIKNISFKNRGEMPAELPAELKIVQDADRIDAIGAIGIGRTFNFGGFKNNLMYDPEIQPSLNMSKDEYKKSNGTTINHFYEKLLLLKDLMNTPKGKELAQERHDYMLGFLDQFYKEWNVD
;
A
#
# COMPACT_ATOMS: atom_id res chain seq x y z
N MET A 1 -4.06 30.47 -8.91
CA MET A 1 -3.00 29.68 -8.24
C MET A 1 -3.56 28.29 -8.04
N LYS A 2 -2.78 27.25 -8.35
CA LYS A 2 -3.15 25.87 -8.04
C LYS A 2 -3.12 25.67 -6.53
N SER A 3 -3.98 24.81 -6.02
CA SER A 3 -3.97 24.41 -4.61
C SER A 3 -2.71 23.60 -4.27
N THR A 4 -2.35 23.55 -2.98
CA THR A 4 -1.23 22.71 -2.50
C THR A 4 -1.38 21.26 -2.97
N ILE A 5 -2.59 20.69 -2.90
CA ILE A 5 -2.87 19.32 -3.35
C ILE A 5 -2.59 19.14 -4.84
N GLU A 6 -3.02 20.08 -5.68
CA GLU A 6 -2.76 20.02 -7.13
C GLU A 6 -1.26 20.11 -7.45
N ASN A 7 -0.52 20.96 -6.73
CA ASN A 7 0.93 21.04 -6.86
C ASN A 7 1.60 19.73 -6.43
N THR A 8 1.12 19.09 -5.35
CA THR A 8 1.61 17.79 -4.89
C THR A 8 1.38 16.70 -5.94
N VAL A 9 0.20 16.68 -6.57
CA VAL A 9 -0.13 15.76 -7.66
C VAL A 9 0.87 15.90 -8.82
N GLU A 10 1.16 17.12 -9.24
CA GLU A 10 2.12 17.36 -10.34
C GLU A 10 3.54 16.96 -9.95
N PHE A 11 3.96 17.31 -8.74
CA PHE A 11 5.26 16.95 -8.23
C PHE A 11 5.48 15.43 -8.20
N VAL A 12 4.50 14.68 -7.68
CA VAL A 12 4.57 13.22 -7.60
C VAL A 12 4.54 12.59 -8.99
N LYS A 13 3.69 13.08 -9.91
CA LYS A 13 3.68 12.64 -11.31
C LYS A 13 5.04 12.79 -11.96
N GLU A 14 5.69 13.93 -11.79
CA GLU A 14 7.03 14.19 -12.32
C GLU A 14 8.09 13.28 -11.69
N LYS A 15 8.04 13.09 -10.37
CA LYS A 15 9.01 12.24 -9.64
C LYS A 15 8.89 10.76 -10.01
N LEU A 16 7.69 10.28 -10.29
CA LEU A 16 7.44 8.87 -10.63
C LEU A 16 7.49 8.59 -12.15
N LYS A 17 7.92 9.56 -12.98
CA LYS A 17 8.15 9.30 -14.41
C LYS A 17 9.23 8.22 -14.57
N GLY A 18 8.85 7.12 -15.22
CA GLY A 18 9.77 6.00 -15.46
C GLY A 18 9.94 5.05 -14.27
N ALA A 19 9.11 5.18 -13.23
CA ALA A 19 9.05 4.18 -12.16
C ALA A 19 8.60 2.80 -12.69
N GLU A 20 9.03 1.73 -12.02
CA GLU A 20 8.69 0.36 -12.41
C GLU A 20 7.20 0.03 -12.26
N ALA A 21 6.77 -1.00 -12.99
CA ALA A 21 5.39 -1.49 -13.01
C ALA A 21 4.92 -1.95 -11.62
N GLY A 22 4.13 -1.10 -10.94
CA GLY A 22 3.52 -1.39 -9.63
C GLY A 22 3.64 -0.27 -8.60
N HIS A 23 4.60 0.64 -8.75
CA HIS A 23 4.76 1.85 -7.91
C HIS A 23 4.70 3.13 -8.76
N ASP A 24 3.92 3.07 -9.83
CA ASP A 24 3.69 4.19 -10.72
C ASP A 24 2.71 5.21 -10.12
N TRP A 25 2.55 6.33 -10.83
CA TRP A 25 1.54 7.34 -10.51
C TRP A 25 0.15 6.74 -10.26
N TYR A 26 -0.23 5.68 -10.98
CA TYR A 26 -1.58 5.14 -10.89
C TYR A 26 -1.84 4.40 -9.58
N HIS A 27 -0.81 3.75 -8.99
CA HIS A 27 -0.91 3.25 -7.62
C HIS A 27 -1.18 4.38 -6.64
N ILE A 28 -0.36 5.44 -6.67
CA ILE A 28 -0.53 6.59 -5.77
C ILE A 28 -1.90 7.23 -5.95
N GLU A 29 -2.36 7.40 -7.18
CA GLU A 29 -3.66 7.98 -7.48
C GLU A 29 -4.82 7.16 -6.89
N ARG A 30 -4.76 5.82 -6.98
CA ARG A 30 -5.78 4.95 -6.39
C ARG A 30 -5.74 5.00 -4.87
N VAL A 31 -4.56 4.97 -4.25
CA VAL A 31 -4.40 5.09 -2.79
C VAL A 31 -4.91 6.45 -2.30
N TRP A 32 -4.60 7.54 -3.00
CA TRP A 32 -5.11 8.88 -2.68
C TRP A 32 -6.64 8.94 -2.78
N LYS A 33 -7.24 8.45 -3.88
CA LYS A 33 -8.71 8.42 -4.03
C LYS A 33 -9.39 7.53 -2.99
N LEU A 34 -8.80 6.39 -2.65
CA LEU A 34 -9.29 5.52 -1.57
C LEU A 34 -9.19 6.22 -0.21
N SER A 35 -8.08 6.87 0.07
CA SER A 35 -7.85 7.63 1.31
C SER A 35 -8.91 8.71 1.48
N LYS A 36 -9.22 9.49 0.43
CA LYS A 36 -10.31 10.47 0.44
C LYS A 36 -11.67 9.84 0.72
N LYS A 37 -11.96 8.69 0.09
CA LYS A 37 -13.23 7.98 0.26
C LYS A 37 -13.43 7.49 1.70
N ILE A 38 -12.36 7.01 2.34
CA ILE A 38 -12.39 6.57 3.74
C ILE A 38 -12.46 7.79 4.67
N ALA A 39 -11.64 8.81 4.43
CA ALA A 39 -11.61 10.03 5.24
C ALA A 39 -12.97 10.77 5.28
N ALA A 40 -13.81 10.62 4.26
CA ALA A 40 -15.15 11.20 4.25
C ALA A 40 -16.09 10.63 5.34
N THR A 41 -15.73 9.49 5.95
CA THR A 41 -16.50 8.85 7.03
C THR A 41 -15.82 8.94 8.39
N GLU A 42 -14.69 9.62 8.49
CA GLU A 42 -13.85 9.69 9.69
C GLU A 42 -13.67 11.13 10.15
N ASN A 43 -13.45 11.35 11.45
CA ASN A 43 -13.08 12.67 11.97
C ASN A 43 -11.55 12.86 11.88
N CYS A 44 -11.08 13.50 10.83
CA CYS A 44 -9.65 13.69 10.55
C CYS A 44 -9.38 14.94 9.71
N SER A 45 -8.10 15.33 9.62
CA SER A 45 -7.68 16.36 8.66
C SER A 45 -7.59 15.80 7.24
N GLN A 46 -8.48 16.26 6.36
CA GLN A 46 -8.46 15.88 4.93
C GLN A 46 -7.14 16.29 4.27
N GLU A 47 -6.60 17.46 4.59
CA GLU A 47 -5.34 17.95 4.02
C GLU A 47 -4.17 17.00 4.36
N VAL A 48 -4.06 16.59 5.62
CA VAL A 48 -3.00 15.65 6.06
C VAL A 48 -3.18 14.30 5.36
N VAL A 49 -4.40 13.76 5.29
CA VAL A 49 -4.67 12.49 4.59
C VAL A 49 -4.25 12.56 3.13
N GLU A 50 -4.67 13.61 2.41
CA GLU A 50 -4.39 13.75 0.99
C GLU A 50 -2.90 13.93 0.71
N LEU A 51 -2.21 14.79 1.46
CA LEU A 51 -0.77 14.99 1.32
C LEU A 51 0.02 13.71 1.65
N SER A 52 -0.33 13.03 2.73
CA SER A 52 0.31 11.77 3.10
C SER A 52 0.09 10.68 2.05
N ALA A 53 -1.13 10.51 1.55
CA ALA A 53 -1.42 9.51 0.53
C ALA A 53 -0.70 9.80 -0.80
N LEU A 54 -0.52 11.07 -1.18
CA LEU A 54 0.22 11.42 -2.39
C LEU A 54 1.74 11.21 -2.22
N LEU A 55 2.28 11.41 -1.02
CA LEU A 55 3.72 11.40 -0.76
C LEU A 55 4.27 10.10 -0.17
N HIS A 56 3.43 9.16 0.26
CA HIS A 56 3.86 7.97 1.02
C HIS A 56 4.92 7.11 0.32
N ASP A 57 4.85 7.00 -1.00
CA ASP A 57 5.72 6.14 -1.82
C ASP A 57 6.62 6.96 -2.76
N ILE A 58 6.84 8.26 -2.48
CA ILE A 58 7.62 9.15 -3.36
C ILE A 58 9.10 8.75 -3.52
N ALA A 59 9.62 7.95 -2.58
CA ALA A 59 10.94 7.35 -2.65
C ALA A 59 10.93 6.02 -1.89
N ASP A 60 10.43 4.96 -2.52
CA ASP A 60 10.43 3.61 -1.92
C ASP A 60 11.88 3.16 -1.66
N PRO A 61 12.24 2.84 -0.39
CA PRO A 61 13.58 2.43 0.00
C PRO A 61 14.13 1.24 -0.80
N LYS A 62 13.27 0.40 -1.39
CA LYS A 62 13.67 -0.71 -2.28
C LYS A 62 14.53 -0.23 -3.46
N PHE A 63 14.37 1.03 -3.90
CA PHE A 63 15.10 1.63 -5.02
C PHE A 63 16.22 2.59 -4.58
N HIS A 64 16.36 2.77 -3.27
CA HIS A 64 17.31 3.69 -2.66
C HIS A 64 18.25 2.98 -1.68
N ASN A 65 18.69 1.76 -2.01
CA ASN A 65 19.58 0.95 -1.17
C ASN A 65 19.07 0.73 0.27
N GLY A 66 17.75 0.74 0.46
CA GLY A 66 17.12 0.63 1.77
C GLY A 66 17.16 1.91 2.60
N ASP A 67 17.51 3.06 2.03
CA ASP A 67 17.52 4.34 2.75
C ASP A 67 16.09 4.86 2.96
N GLU A 68 15.56 4.61 4.15
CA GLU A 68 14.21 5.02 4.57
C GLU A 68 14.12 6.52 4.92
N THR A 69 15.24 7.26 4.89
CA THR A 69 15.27 8.70 5.20
C THR A 69 14.96 9.60 4.00
N ILE A 70 15.05 9.05 2.77
CA ILE A 70 14.89 9.82 1.53
C ILE A 70 13.46 10.33 1.34
N ALA A 71 12.45 9.46 1.51
CA ALA A 71 11.05 9.85 1.32
C ALA A 71 10.63 10.99 2.27
N PRO A 72 10.87 10.92 3.60
CA PRO A 72 10.59 12.04 4.51
C PRO A 72 11.34 13.32 4.13
N LYS A 73 12.59 13.23 3.68
CA LYS A 73 13.37 14.41 3.29
C LYS A 73 12.77 15.11 2.07
N ILE A 74 12.48 14.36 0.99
CA ILE A 74 11.86 14.89 -0.23
C ILE A 74 10.48 15.49 0.08
N ALA A 75 9.68 14.81 0.89
CA ALA A 75 8.36 15.29 1.29
C ALA A 75 8.47 16.62 2.07
N ARG A 76 9.39 16.71 3.05
CA ARG A 76 9.62 17.95 3.81
C ARG A 76 10.01 19.12 2.90
N GLU A 77 11.06 18.95 2.11
CA GLU A 77 11.57 20.00 1.22
C GLU A 77 10.48 20.52 0.28
N PHE A 78 9.66 19.60 -0.25
CA PHE A 78 8.53 19.96 -1.10
C PHE A 78 7.46 20.75 -0.32
N LEU A 79 7.00 20.25 0.84
CA LEU A 79 5.94 20.90 1.62
C LEU A 79 6.34 22.29 2.15
N GLU A 80 7.60 22.46 2.56
CA GLU A 80 8.17 23.76 2.94
C GLU A 80 8.14 24.73 1.75
N SER A 81 8.49 24.27 0.55
CA SER A 81 8.41 25.11 -0.67
C SER A 81 6.98 25.55 -1.02
N GLN A 82 5.97 24.81 -0.54
CA GLN A 82 4.56 25.13 -0.72
C GLN A 82 3.99 26.00 0.43
N ASN A 83 4.82 26.40 1.40
CA ASN A 83 4.41 27.14 2.61
C ASN A 83 3.36 26.40 3.45
N VAL A 84 3.42 25.07 3.50
CA VAL A 84 2.54 24.27 4.36
C VAL A 84 2.93 24.52 5.83
N PRO A 85 1.97 24.68 6.77
CA PRO A 85 2.30 24.89 8.17
C PRO A 85 3.11 23.74 8.78
N GLU A 86 4.10 24.04 9.61
CA GLU A 86 4.99 23.04 10.22
C GLU A 86 4.22 21.91 10.93
N GLU A 87 3.11 22.23 11.59
CA GLU A 87 2.26 21.22 12.25
C GLU A 87 1.69 20.18 11.27
N VAL A 88 1.32 20.61 10.06
CA VAL A 88 0.83 19.72 9.00
C VAL A 88 1.99 18.90 8.42
N ILE A 89 3.15 19.54 8.21
CA ILE A 89 4.36 18.86 7.73
C ILE A 89 4.74 17.71 8.67
N GLU A 90 4.83 17.98 9.98
CA GLU A 90 5.19 16.94 10.96
C GLU A 90 4.21 15.78 10.97
N LYS A 91 2.90 16.05 10.88
CA LYS A 91 1.87 15.00 10.77
C LYS A 91 2.04 14.17 9.51
N VAL A 92 2.30 14.81 8.37
CA VAL A 92 2.53 14.11 7.09
C VAL A 92 3.77 13.23 7.16
N LEU A 93 4.89 13.76 7.66
CA LEU A 93 6.14 13.02 7.80
C LEU A 93 6.00 11.84 8.78
N PHE A 94 5.25 12.02 9.87
CA PHE A 94 4.93 10.94 10.79
C PHE A 94 4.20 9.81 10.08
N ILE A 95 3.21 10.12 9.24
CA ILE A 95 2.46 9.11 8.48
C ILE A 95 3.36 8.39 7.47
N ILE A 96 4.15 9.13 6.69
CA ILE A 96 5.09 8.55 5.71
C ILE A 96 6.05 7.56 6.39
N LYS A 97 6.59 7.93 7.56
CA LYS A 97 7.50 7.06 8.33
C LYS A 97 6.80 5.80 8.87
N ASN A 98 5.50 5.85 9.14
CA ASN A 98 4.79 4.79 9.87
C ASN A 98 3.74 4.04 9.04
N ILE A 99 3.62 4.33 7.74
CA ILE A 99 2.66 3.65 6.87
C ILE A 99 3.02 2.17 6.69
N SER A 100 4.31 1.86 6.59
CA SER A 100 4.78 0.50 6.32
C SER A 100 4.63 -0.41 7.55
N PHE A 101 4.40 -1.70 7.30
CA PHE A 101 4.25 -2.74 8.32
C PHE A 101 5.52 -2.95 9.19
N LYS A 102 6.65 -2.32 8.83
CA LYS A 102 7.92 -2.51 9.52
C LYS A 102 7.94 -1.87 10.92
N ASN A 103 7.30 -0.72 11.10
CA ASN A 103 7.51 0.14 12.27
C ASN A 103 6.49 -0.08 13.42
N ARG A 104 5.77 -1.22 13.43
CA ARG A 104 4.79 -1.54 14.47
C ARG A 104 5.35 -1.57 15.91
N GLY A 105 6.65 -1.79 16.08
CA GLY A 105 7.29 -1.91 17.40
C GLY A 105 7.43 -0.59 18.18
N GLU A 106 7.36 0.56 17.51
CA GLU A 106 7.57 1.89 18.11
C GLU A 106 6.32 2.79 17.99
N MET A 107 5.16 2.21 17.65
CA MET A 107 3.96 3.00 17.43
C MET A 107 3.35 3.50 18.74
N PRO A 108 2.74 4.70 18.74
CA PRO A 108 1.94 5.17 19.87
C PRO A 108 0.82 4.18 20.22
N ALA A 109 0.41 4.16 21.49
CA ALA A 109 -0.70 3.32 21.96
C ALA A 109 -2.00 3.57 21.18
N GLU A 110 -2.20 4.80 20.70
CA GLU A 110 -3.31 5.17 19.84
C GLU A 110 -2.79 5.79 18.54
N LEU A 111 -3.12 5.17 17.40
CA LEU A 111 -2.72 5.68 16.10
C LEU A 111 -3.62 6.85 15.66
N PRO A 112 -3.04 7.92 15.07
CA PRO A 112 -3.82 8.99 14.44
C PRO A 112 -4.80 8.45 13.40
N ALA A 113 -5.96 9.08 13.28
CA ALA A 113 -6.99 8.69 12.31
C ALA A 113 -6.44 8.73 10.87
N GLU A 114 -5.65 9.76 10.55
CA GLU A 114 -5.03 9.95 9.25
C GLU A 114 -4.08 8.80 8.89
N LEU A 115 -3.29 8.30 9.85
CA LEU A 115 -2.42 7.15 9.62
C LEU A 115 -3.24 5.88 9.35
N LYS A 116 -4.30 5.65 10.13
CA LYS A 116 -5.22 4.51 9.95
C LYS A 116 -5.84 4.52 8.55
N ILE A 117 -6.30 5.69 8.10
CA ILE A 117 -6.92 5.89 6.78
C ILE A 117 -5.95 5.57 5.65
N VAL A 118 -4.75 6.17 5.67
CA VAL A 118 -3.78 5.98 4.59
C VAL A 118 -3.25 4.54 4.57
N GLN A 119 -3.04 3.92 5.75
CA GLN A 119 -2.69 2.50 5.82
C GLN A 119 -3.78 1.59 5.24
N ASP A 120 -5.05 1.87 5.53
CA ASP A 120 -6.16 1.08 4.97
C ASP A 120 -6.20 1.24 3.45
N ALA A 121 -6.10 2.46 2.94
CA ALA A 121 -6.13 2.73 1.51
C ALA A 121 -5.01 2.01 0.73
N ASP A 122 -3.78 2.05 1.25
CA ASP A 122 -2.63 1.35 0.67
C ASP A 122 -2.83 -0.18 0.67
N ARG A 123 -3.25 -0.75 1.80
CA ARG A 123 -3.53 -2.20 1.92
C ARG A 123 -4.69 -2.64 1.01
N ILE A 124 -5.71 -1.80 0.86
CA ILE A 124 -6.86 -2.07 0.00
C ILE A 124 -6.42 -2.13 -1.48
N ASP A 125 -5.48 -1.28 -1.91
CA ASP A 125 -4.94 -1.33 -3.29
C ASP A 125 -4.13 -2.61 -3.60
N ALA A 126 -3.66 -3.31 -2.56
CA ALA A 126 -2.96 -4.58 -2.70
C ALA A 126 -3.88 -5.79 -2.88
N ILE A 127 -5.20 -5.65 -2.73
CA ILE A 127 -6.19 -6.74 -2.80
C ILE A 127 -7.25 -6.50 -3.89
N GLY A 128 -8.08 -7.52 -4.14
CA GLY A 128 -9.09 -7.51 -5.19
C GLY A 128 -8.50 -7.70 -6.59
N ALA A 129 -9.23 -7.30 -7.63
CA ALA A 129 -8.80 -7.49 -9.02
C ALA A 129 -7.43 -6.86 -9.35
N ILE A 130 -7.17 -5.65 -8.85
CA ILE A 130 -5.85 -5.00 -8.98
C ILE A 130 -4.77 -5.78 -8.23
N GLY A 131 -5.08 -6.23 -7.00
CA GLY A 131 -4.20 -7.09 -6.20
C GLY A 131 -3.80 -8.38 -6.94
N ILE A 132 -4.77 -9.06 -7.57
CA ILE A 132 -4.53 -10.22 -8.42
C ILE A 132 -3.56 -9.85 -9.55
N GLY A 133 -3.88 -8.84 -10.37
CA GLY A 133 -3.03 -8.44 -11.50
C GLY A 133 -1.60 -8.10 -11.08
N ARG A 134 -1.44 -7.35 -9.98
CA ARG A 134 -0.12 -6.99 -9.43
C ARG A 134 0.66 -8.22 -8.94
N THR A 135 -0.02 -9.17 -8.32
CA THR A 135 0.60 -10.38 -7.76
C THR A 135 1.19 -11.27 -8.85
N PHE A 136 0.45 -11.51 -9.93
CA PHE A 136 0.96 -12.28 -11.07
C PHE A 136 2.02 -11.52 -11.86
N ASN A 137 1.89 -10.21 -12.04
CA ASN A 137 2.91 -9.40 -12.70
C ASN A 137 4.25 -9.45 -11.95
N PHE A 138 4.22 -9.28 -10.62
CA PHE A 138 5.43 -9.36 -9.79
C PHE A 138 5.99 -10.79 -9.71
N GLY A 139 5.12 -11.80 -9.62
CA GLY A 139 5.52 -13.21 -9.68
C GLY A 139 6.26 -13.54 -10.98
N GLY A 140 5.77 -13.06 -12.12
CA GLY A 140 6.43 -13.19 -13.42
C GLY A 140 7.79 -12.48 -13.47
N PHE A 141 7.88 -11.25 -12.96
CA PHE A 141 9.16 -10.53 -12.85
C PHE A 141 10.19 -11.26 -11.99
N LYS A 142 9.75 -11.91 -10.90
CA LYS A 142 10.60 -12.73 -10.03
C LYS A 142 10.84 -14.15 -10.54
N ASN A 143 10.21 -14.54 -11.66
CA ASN A 143 10.23 -15.89 -12.20
C ASN A 143 9.76 -16.94 -11.16
N ASN A 144 8.78 -16.58 -10.34
CA ASN A 144 8.15 -17.51 -9.41
C ASN A 144 7.21 -18.45 -10.18
N LEU A 145 7.10 -19.70 -9.71
CA LEU A 145 6.04 -20.59 -10.19
C LEU A 145 4.68 -19.95 -9.91
N MET A 146 3.77 -20.09 -10.86
CA MET A 146 2.40 -19.61 -10.69
C MET A 146 1.73 -20.35 -9.53
N TYR A 147 1.77 -21.69 -9.57
CA TYR A 147 1.27 -22.59 -8.55
C TYR A 147 2.02 -23.92 -8.64
N ASP A 148 2.13 -24.61 -7.51
CA ASP A 148 2.66 -25.96 -7.37
C ASP A 148 1.91 -26.64 -6.21
N PRO A 149 1.16 -27.73 -6.46
CA PRO A 149 0.36 -28.39 -5.43
C PRO A 149 1.21 -29.07 -4.34
N GLU A 150 2.48 -29.39 -4.61
CA GLU A 150 3.40 -29.97 -3.63
C GLU A 150 3.99 -28.91 -2.68
N ILE A 151 3.91 -27.62 -3.04
CA ILE A 151 4.43 -26.51 -2.25
C ILE A 151 3.28 -25.84 -1.49
N GLN A 152 3.13 -26.15 -0.21
CA GLN A 152 2.08 -25.57 0.64
C GLN A 152 2.41 -24.14 1.10
N PRO A 153 1.40 -23.26 1.31
CA PRO A 153 1.61 -21.91 1.80
C PRO A 153 2.12 -21.92 3.26
N SER A 154 3.08 -21.04 3.57
CA SER A 154 3.63 -20.93 4.93
C SER A 154 3.01 -19.76 5.69
N LEU A 155 2.06 -20.05 6.59
CA LEU A 155 1.25 -19.02 7.27
C LEU A 155 1.97 -18.31 8.43
N ASN A 156 3.08 -18.87 8.92
CA ASN A 156 3.76 -18.41 10.15
C ASN A 156 5.19 -17.92 9.89
N MET A 157 5.47 -17.38 8.69
CA MET A 157 6.80 -16.88 8.35
C MET A 157 7.16 -15.63 9.17
N SER A 158 8.40 -15.60 9.65
CA SER A 158 9.03 -14.36 10.08
C SER A 158 9.22 -13.41 8.90
N LYS A 159 9.43 -12.12 9.18
CA LYS A 159 9.69 -11.10 8.13
C LYS A 159 10.90 -11.46 7.26
N ASP A 160 11.94 -12.06 7.84
CA ASP A 160 13.16 -12.40 7.11
C ASP A 160 12.99 -13.66 6.26
N GLU A 161 12.22 -14.63 6.75
CA GLU A 161 11.84 -15.81 5.96
C GLU A 161 10.96 -15.39 4.78
N TYR A 162 9.95 -14.55 5.02
CA TYR A 162 9.05 -14.06 3.98
C TYR A 162 9.82 -13.33 2.85
N LYS A 163 10.83 -12.52 3.18
CA LYS A 163 11.65 -11.81 2.18
C LYS A 163 12.54 -12.73 1.34
N LYS A 164 12.93 -13.89 1.89
CA LYS A 164 13.80 -14.87 1.23
C LYS A 164 13.01 -16.03 0.61
N SER A 165 11.71 -16.08 0.84
CA SER A 165 10.84 -17.15 0.34
C SER A 165 10.77 -17.12 -1.18
N ASN A 166 10.97 -18.29 -1.79
CA ASN A 166 10.71 -18.55 -3.20
C ASN A 166 9.37 -19.30 -3.38
N GLY A 167 8.36 -18.88 -2.63
CA GLY A 167 7.01 -19.45 -2.72
C GLY A 167 6.35 -19.21 -4.09
N THR A 168 5.21 -19.86 -4.29
CA THR A 168 4.42 -19.71 -5.53
C THR A 168 3.59 -18.42 -5.50
N THR A 169 3.22 -17.93 -6.67
CA THR A 169 2.35 -16.75 -6.82
C THR A 169 0.99 -16.95 -6.14
N ILE A 170 0.43 -18.16 -6.24
CA ILE A 170 -0.82 -18.52 -5.55
C ILE A 170 -0.64 -18.59 -4.03
N ASN A 171 0.47 -19.14 -3.53
CA ASN A 171 0.70 -19.18 -2.08
C ASN A 171 0.74 -17.78 -1.46
N HIS A 172 1.21 -16.78 -2.21
CA HIS A 172 1.22 -15.39 -1.77
C HIS A 172 -0.16 -14.86 -1.34
N PHE A 173 -1.24 -15.38 -1.95
CA PHE A 173 -2.60 -15.03 -1.54
C PHE A 173 -2.86 -15.40 -0.09
N TYR A 174 -2.51 -16.63 0.30
CA TYR A 174 -2.72 -17.15 1.65
C TYR A 174 -1.73 -16.60 2.66
N GLU A 175 -0.48 -16.43 2.25
CA GLU A 175 0.61 -15.95 3.11
C GLU A 175 0.48 -14.47 3.46
N LYS A 176 -0.25 -13.69 2.63
CA LYS A 176 -0.39 -12.24 2.86
C LYS A 176 -1.75 -11.68 2.46
N LEU A 177 -2.14 -11.79 1.19
CA LEU A 177 -3.21 -10.94 0.63
C LEU A 177 -4.56 -11.16 1.33
N LEU A 178 -4.90 -12.43 1.60
CA LEU A 178 -6.14 -12.81 2.27
C LEU A 178 -6.16 -12.37 3.74
N LEU A 179 -4.99 -12.17 4.36
CA LEU A 179 -4.85 -11.71 5.74
C LEU A 179 -5.06 -10.19 5.88
N LEU A 180 -4.94 -9.42 4.79
CA LEU A 180 -4.97 -7.96 4.85
C LEU A 180 -6.32 -7.41 5.30
N LYS A 181 -7.45 -8.06 5.01
CA LYS A 181 -8.77 -7.56 5.41
C LYS A 181 -8.92 -7.42 6.93
N ASP A 182 -8.29 -8.32 7.69
CA ASP A 182 -8.37 -8.35 9.15
C ASP A 182 -7.41 -7.34 9.82
N LEU A 183 -6.56 -6.70 9.01
CA LEU A 183 -5.64 -5.65 9.43
C LEU A 183 -6.17 -4.24 9.17
N MET A 184 -7.38 -4.10 8.62
CA MET A 184 -7.98 -2.79 8.38
C MET A 184 -8.35 -2.11 9.69
N ASN A 185 -8.07 -0.81 9.77
CA ASN A 185 -8.23 0.00 10.96
C ASN A 185 -9.63 0.61 11.05
N THR A 186 -10.13 1.17 9.96
CA THR A 186 -11.38 1.95 9.88
C THR A 186 -12.59 1.06 9.54
N PRO A 187 -13.81 1.40 10.00
CA PRO A 187 -15.03 0.71 9.58
C PRO A 187 -15.20 0.70 8.06
N LYS A 188 -14.94 1.84 7.40
CA LYS A 188 -15.08 1.94 5.94
C LYS A 188 -14.01 1.14 5.21
N GLY A 189 -12.78 1.11 5.73
CA GLY A 189 -11.71 0.27 5.19
C GLY A 189 -12.04 -1.21 5.27
N LYS A 190 -12.62 -1.67 6.38
CA LYS A 190 -13.08 -3.07 6.55
C LYS A 190 -14.15 -3.44 5.53
N GLU A 191 -15.14 -2.58 5.31
CA GLU A 191 -16.20 -2.78 4.31
C GLU A 191 -15.60 -2.96 2.90
N LEU A 192 -14.74 -2.03 2.47
CA LEU A 192 -14.11 -2.07 1.14
C LEU A 192 -13.16 -3.26 0.98
N ALA A 193 -12.45 -3.63 2.05
CA ALA A 193 -11.54 -4.77 2.03
C ALA A 193 -12.28 -6.10 1.94
N GLN A 194 -13.46 -6.22 2.57
CA GLN A 194 -14.26 -7.44 2.52
C GLN A 194 -14.72 -7.72 1.08
N GLU A 195 -15.27 -6.73 0.38
CA GLU A 195 -15.68 -6.86 -1.03
C GLU A 195 -14.52 -7.36 -1.91
N ARG A 196 -13.33 -6.77 -1.74
CA ARG A 196 -12.13 -7.16 -2.51
C ARG A 196 -11.58 -8.53 -2.12
N HIS A 197 -11.71 -8.90 -0.84
CA HIS A 197 -11.33 -10.22 -0.36
C HIS A 197 -12.20 -11.31 -0.99
N ASP A 198 -13.52 -11.12 -0.98
CA ASP A 198 -14.47 -12.08 -1.55
C ASP A 198 -14.23 -12.30 -3.04
N TYR A 199 -13.88 -11.23 -3.78
CA TYR A 199 -13.47 -11.33 -5.18
C TYR A 199 -12.23 -12.22 -5.37
N MET A 200 -11.21 -12.09 -4.50
CA MET A 200 -10.01 -12.93 -4.58
C MET A 200 -10.31 -14.40 -4.25
N LEU A 201 -11.22 -14.67 -3.31
CA LEU A 201 -11.67 -16.04 -3.04
C LEU A 201 -12.36 -16.65 -4.26
N GLY A 202 -13.22 -15.89 -4.94
CA GLY A 202 -13.85 -16.33 -6.19
C GLY A 202 -12.84 -16.58 -7.31
N PHE A 203 -11.83 -15.73 -7.43
CA PHE A 203 -10.72 -15.95 -8.37
C PHE A 203 -9.96 -17.25 -8.05
N LEU A 204 -9.61 -17.49 -6.79
CA LEU A 204 -8.88 -18.71 -6.38
C LEU A 204 -9.72 -19.97 -6.62
N ASP A 205 -11.01 -19.95 -6.28
CA ASP A 205 -11.93 -21.05 -6.58
C ASP A 205 -11.95 -21.39 -8.07
N GLN A 206 -12.08 -20.36 -8.92
CA GLN A 206 -12.05 -20.54 -10.37
C GLN A 206 -10.69 -21.05 -10.86
N PHE A 207 -9.59 -20.49 -10.35
CA PHE A 207 -8.23 -20.90 -10.67
C PHE A 207 -8.01 -22.40 -10.40
N TYR A 208 -8.45 -22.92 -9.24
CA TYR A 208 -8.27 -24.33 -8.91
C TYR A 208 -9.14 -25.27 -9.75
N LYS A 209 -10.36 -24.86 -10.14
CA LYS A 209 -11.18 -25.62 -11.08
C LYS A 209 -10.49 -25.75 -12.44
N GLU A 210 -9.92 -24.65 -12.93
CA GLU A 210 -9.18 -24.64 -14.19
C GLU A 210 -7.86 -25.42 -14.10
N TRP A 211 -7.18 -25.37 -12.95
CA TRP A 211 -5.92 -26.07 -12.75
C TRP A 211 -6.09 -27.59 -12.68
N ASN A 212 -7.13 -28.06 -11.99
CA ASN A 212 -7.34 -29.48 -11.76
C ASN A 212 -8.07 -30.18 -12.91
N VAL A 213 -8.60 -29.44 -13.90
CA VAL A 213 -9.36 -29.92 -15.07
C VAL A 213 -10.08 -31.25 -14.78
N ASP A 214 -11.19 -31.17 -14.05
CA ASP A 214 -12.13 -32.28 -13.92
C ASP A 214 -12.94 -32.47 -15.22
#